data_AF-A0A527GZ43-F1
#
_entry.id   AF-A0A527GZ43-F1
#
_cell.length_a   1.000
_cell.length_b   1.000
_cell.length_c   1.000
_cell.angle_alpha   90.00
_cell.angle_beta   90.00
_cell.angle_gamma   90.00
#
_symmetry.space_group_name_H-M   'P 1'
#
loop_
_entity.id
_entity.type
_entity.pdbx_description
1 polymer ?
#
loop_
_entity_poly.entity_id
_entity_poly.type
_entity_poly.pdbx_seq_one_letter_code
_entity_poly.pdbx_strand_id
1 'polypeptide(L)' 'MIVIVDERELVTEGYNSLFDREGIACAGFASGEFGEWVNSAADTDLRSVRAFLIGDCREGSISPRQIRDRTGAPVIAL' A
#
# COMPACT_ATOMS: atom_id res chain seq x y z
N MET A 1 -0.08 -5.30 -8.96
CA MET A 1 -0.19 -3.86 -8.62
C MET A 1 0.73 -3.53 -7.46
N ILE A 2 1.07 -2.25 -7.26
CA ILE A 2 1.80 -1.76 -6.08
C ILE A 2 0.85 -0.95 -5.20
N VAL A 3 0.88 -1.15 -3.90
CA VAL A 3 0.08 -0.36 -2.95
C VAL A 3 0.98 0.63 -2.24
N ILE A 4 0.62 1.91 -2.25
CA ILE A 4 1.32 2.99 -1.56
C ILE A 4 0.46 3.47 -0.40
N VAL A 5 1.05 3.57 0.78
CA VAL A 5 0.39 4.06 1.99
C VAL A 5 1.15 5.27 2.49
N ASP A 6 0.57 6.47 2.36
CA ASP A 6 1.16 7.71 2.83
C ASP A 6 0.02 8.70 3.16
N GLU A 7 0.20 9.52 4.19
CA GLU A 7 -0.78 10.55 4.58
C GLU A 7 -0.76 11.75 3.64
N ARG A 8 0.31 11.93 2.87
CA ARG A 8 0.48 13.06 1.95
C ARG A 8 0.00 12.66 0.56
N GLU A 9 -1.10 13.25 0.13
CA GLU A 9 -1.68 13.05 -1.20
C GLU A 9 -0.67 13.31 -2.32
N LEU A 10 0.17 14.34 -2.20
CA LEU A 10 1.23 14.63 -3.18
C LEU A 10 2.21 13.46 -3.37
N VAL A 11 2.44 12.65 -2.33
CA VAL A 11 3.33 11.49 -2.41
C VAL A 11 2.64 10.34 -3.12
N THR A 12 1.38 10.05 -2.78
CA THR A 12 0.61 8.99 -3.44
C THR A 12 0.36 9.31 -4.92
N GLU A 13 0.03 10.56 -5.26
CA GLU A 13 -0.09 11.04 -6.64
C GLU A 13 1.23 10.99 -7.40
N GLY A 14 2.34 11.36 -6.74
CA GLY A 14 3.68 11.30 -7.31
C GLY A 14 4.07 9.87 -7.70
N TYR A 15 3.87 8.91 -6.79
CA TYR A 15 4.10 7.49 -7.07
C TYR A 15 3.15 6.95 -8.14
N ASN A 16 1.89 7.38 -8.13
CA ASN A 16 0.93 6.97 -9.16
C ASN A 16 1.37 7.41 -10.55
N SER A 17 1.74 8.68 -10.68
CA SER A 17 2.30 9.22 -11.93
C SER A 17 3.57 8.50 -12.36
N LEU A 18 4.43 8.12 -11.42
CA LEU A 18 5.68 7.40 -11.71
C LEU A 18 5.39 5.97 -12.21
N PHE A 19 4.56 5.21 -11.50
CA PHE A 19 4.27 3.82 -11.84
C PHE A 19 3.41 3.69 -13.09
N ASP A 20 2.48 4.62 -13.32
CA ASP A 20 1.65 4.65 -14.52
C ASP A 20 2.50 4.79 -15.79
N ARG A 21 3.57 5.61 -15.75
CA ARG A 21 4.55 5.73 -16.86
C ARG A 21 5.27 4.43 -17.18
N GLU A 22 5.44 3.57 -16.18
CA GLU A 22 6.06 2.24 -16.33
C GLU A 22 5.02 1.15 -16.64
N GLY A 23 3.74 1.51 -16.81
CA GLY A 23 2.65 0.55 -17.02
C GLY A 23 2.36 -0.31 -15.79
N ILE A 24 2.75 0.14 -14.61
CA ILE A 24 2.55 -0.57 -13.34
C ILE A 24 1.30 -0.02 -12.67
N ALA A 25 0.27 -0.84 -12.57
CA ALA A 25 -0.92 -0.50 -11.79
C ALA A 25 -0.54 -0.24 -10.33
N CYS A 26 -0.98 0.89 -9.78
CA CYS A 26 -0.80 1.20 -8.36
C CYS A 26 -2.09 1.73 -7.72
N ALA A 27 -2.12 1.71 -6.38
CA ALA A 27 -3.19 2.28 -5.59
C ALA A 27 -2.60 3.01 -4.39
N GLY A 28 -3.04 4.24 -4.14
CA GLY A 28 -2.66 5.05 -2.98
C GLY A 28 -3.74 5.01 -1.91
N PHE A 29 -3.33 4.95 -0.64
CA PHE A 29 -4.22 4.97 0.51
C PHE A 29 -3.65 5.85 1.62
N ALA A 30 -4.52 6.54 2.35
CA ALA A 30 -4.16 7.06 3.66
C ALA A 30 -4.01 5.89 4.66
N SER A 31 -3.30 6.08 5.78
CA SER A 31 -3.00 4.98 6.68
C SER A 31 -4.25 4.34 7.33
N GLY A 32 -5.27 5.16 7.61
CA GLY A 32 -6.57 4.67 8.11
C GLY A 32 -7.34 3.84 7.08
N GLU A 33 -7.42 4.33 5.84
CA GLU A 33 -8.12 3.65 4.74
C GLU A 33 -7.44 2.34 4.36
N PHE A 34 -6.10 2.32 4.37
CA PHE A 34 -5.34 1.10 4.14
C PHE A 34 -5.68 0.01 5.15
N GLY A 35 -5.80 0.37 6.43
CA GLY A 35 -6.13 -0.57 7.50
C GLY A 35 -7.50 -1.24 7.27
N GLU A 36 -8.50 -0.49 6.84
CA GLU A 36 -9.81 -1.07 6.49
C GLU A 36 -9.75 -1.91 5.22
N TRP A 37 -9.04 -1.43 4.19
CA TRP A 37 -8.91 -2.13 2.92
C TRP A 37 -8.16 -3.46 3.06
N VAL A 38 -7.01 -3.50 3.73
CA VAL A 38 -6.21 -4.73 3.87
C VAL A 38 -6.97 -5.83 4.63
N ASN A 39 -7.85 -5.43 5.54
CA ASN A 39 -8.67 -6.34 6.32
C ASN A 39 -9.93 -6.82 5.56
N SER A 40 -10.49 -6.00 4.65
CA SER A 40 -11.71 -6.32 3.91
C SER A 40 -11.48 -6.88 2.50
N ALA A 41 -10.33 -6.60 1.89
CA ALA A 41 -9.98 -7.04 0.55
C ALA A 41 -9.98 -8.56 0.45
N ALA A 42 -10.39 -9.08 -0.70
CA ALA A 42 -10.36 -10.51 -0.97
C ALA A 42 -8.90 -10.99 -1.10
N ASP A 43 -8.62 -12.22 -0.67
CA ASP A 43 -7.27 -12.78 -0.73
C ASP A 43 -6.72 -12.88 -2.17
N THR A 44 -7.60 -12.97 -3.17
CA THR A 44 -7.23 -12.92 -4.60
C THR A 44 -6.65 -11.56 -5.00
N ASP A 45 -7.18 -10.48 -4.45
CA ASP A 45 -6.72 -9.12 -4.74
C ASP A 45 -5.37 -8.89 -4.04
N LEU A 46 -5.26 -9.33 -2.78
CA LEU A 46 -4.02 -9.26 -2.01
C LEU A 46 -2.88 -10.07 -2.62
N ARG A 47 -3.18 -11.20 -3.29
CA ARG A 47 -2.19 -11.99 -4.06
C ARG A 47 -1.72 -11.29 -5.33
N SER A 48 -2.51 -10.36 -5.86
CA SER A 48 -2.14 -9.57 -7.04
C SER A 48 -1.27 -8.34 -6.69
N VAL A 49 -1.16 -8.04 -5.40
CA VAL A 49 -0.23 -7.01 -4.89
C VAL A 49 1.19 -7.55 -4.93
N ARG A 50 2.08 -6.83 -5.62
CA ARG A 50 3.49 -7.18 -5.78
C ARG A 50 4.36 -6.61 -4.67
N ALA A 51 3.98 -5.47 -4.11
CA ALA A 51 4.69 -4.81 -3.02
C ALA A 51 3.79 -3.78 -2.34
N PHE A 52 4.08 -3.52 -1.07
CA PHE A 52 3.55 -2.41 -0.28
C PHE A 52 4.66 -1.41 -0.01
N LEU A 53 4.44 -0.14 -0.37
CA LEU A 53 5.30 0.98 0.01
C LEU A 53 4.62 1.73 1.15
N ILE A 54 5.27 1.79 2.30
CA ILE A 54 4.78 2.50 3.48
C ILE A 54 5.64 3.75 3.65
N GLY A 55 5.03 4.91 3.44
CA GLY A 55 5.66 6.21 3.64
C GLY A 55 5.49 6.74 5.04
N ASP A 56 5.46 8.07 5.16
CA ASP A 56 5.36 8.75 6.44
C ASP A 56 3.93 8.65 6.97
N CYS A 57 3.72 7.66 7.82
CA CYS A 57 2.46 7.39 8.51
C CYS A 57 2.68 7.63 10.01
N ARG A 58 1.66 8.12 10.72
CA ARG A 58 1.75 8.27 12.18
C ARG A 58 2.15 6.94 12.83
N GLU A 59 2.99 7.00 13.87
CA GLU A 59 3.42 5.81 14.60
C GLU A 59 2.23 4.96 15.03
N GLY A 60 2.24 3.68 14.66
CA GLY A 60 1.18 2.73 14.99
C GLY A 60 0.01 2.66 14.01
N SER A 61 -0.05 3.52 12.98
CA SER A 61 -1.14 3.46 11.99
C SER A 61 -1.13 2.19 11.14
N ILE A 62 0.05 1.62 10.88
CA ILE A 62 0.21 0.43 10.04
C ILE A 62 0.98 -0.62 10.83
N SER A 63 0.37 -1.78 11.07
CA SER A 63 1.08 -2.93 11.64
C SER A 63 1.62 -3.81 10.51
N PRO A 64 2.95 -3.98 10.40
CA PRO A 64 3.53 -4.93 9.43
C PRO A 64 3.01 -6.37 9.61
N ARG A 65 2.54 -6.71 10.81
CA ARG A 65 1.93 -8.01 11.10
C ARG A 65 0.62 -8.22 10.34
N GLN A 66 -0.24 -7.20 10.28
CA GLN A 66 -1.53 -7.29 9.58
C GLN A 66 -1.34 -7.58 8.08
N ILE A 67 -0.30 -6.99 7.47
CA ILE A 67 0.04 -7.26 6.07
C ILE A 67 0.54 -8.69 5.92
N ARG A 68 1.48 -9.11 6.78
CA ARG A 68 2.08 -10.46 6.76
C ARG A 68 1.09 -11.59 7.01
N ASP A 69 0.08 -11.35 7.84
CA ASP A 69 -0.96 -12.34 8.16
C ASP A 69 -1.91 -12.57 6.97
N ARG A 70 -2.03 -11.61 6.06
CA ARG A 70 -2.92 -11.67 4.89
C ARG A 70 -2.20 -11.94 3.57
N THR A 71 -0.94 -11.53 3.43
CA THR A 71 -0.16 -11.67 2.20
C THR A 71 1.34 -11.77 2.45
N GLY A 72 2.02 -12.51 1.59
CA GLY A 72 3.49 -12.65 1.59
C GLY A 72 4.22 -11.59 0.77
N ALA A 73 3.52 -10.58 0.24
CA ALA A 73 4.15 -9.55 -0.56
C ALA A 73 5.15 -8.72 0.27
N PRO A 74 6.27 -8.29 -0.34
CA PRO A 74 7.26 -7.48 0.34
C PRO A 74 6.70 -6.13 0.79
N VAL A 75 7.16 -5.67 1.95
CA VAL A 75 6.85 -4.36 2.53
C VAL A 75 8.13 -3.53 2.56
N ILE A 76 8.08 -2.34 1.98
CA ILE A 76 9.18 -1.38 1.91
C ILE A 76 8.77 -0.13 2.70
N ALA A 77 9.53 0.21 3.74
CA ALA A 77 9.33 1.44 4.51
C ALA A 77 10.27 2.53 3.98
N LEU A 78 9.74 3.76 3.82
CA LEU A 78 10.42 4.92 3.25
C LEU A 78 10.66 6.03 4.28
#